data_AF-G4F2M1-F1
#
_entry.id   AF-G4F2M1-F1
#
_cell.length_a   1.000
_cell.length_b   1.000
_cell.length_c   1.000
_cell.angle_alpha   90.00
_cell.angle_beta   90.00
_cell.angle_gamma   90.00
#
_symmetry.space_group_name_H-M   'P 1'
#
loop_
_entity.id
_entity.type
_entity.pdbx_description
1 polymer ?
#
loop_
_entity_poly.entity_id
_entity_poly.type
_entity_poly.pdbx_seq_one_letter_code
_entity_poly.pdbx_strand_id
1 'polypeptide(L)'
;MKKNNAQQDNNKKPKSDNGFYQFCISNLAEKDSFGGGMESYEVPIRKRIKELESSLKLIDVKKIDKVKEQIKKLKEMLLNSVDMKIYFYLRQRMGYGNLVRLNESQTTIADKLILPSASVKRSFRKLKKIGVISYHIENKRMVNVRISPFLEWRGDGETHNNVIHELVESFKSPPFAKSKDYQEAMKDIA
;
A
#
# COMPACT_ATOMS: atom_id res chain seq x y z
N MET A 1 52.98 -4.78 49.22
CA MET A 1 51.75 -5.61 49.09
C MET A 1 50.55 -4.70 49.31
N LYS A 2 49.50 -4.56 48.50
CA LYS A 2 49.04 -5.09 47.22
C LYS A 2 48.24 -3.95 46.52
N LYS A 3 48.22 -3.99 45.18
CA LYS A 3 47.55 -3.08 44.24
C LYS A 3 46.12 -3.55 43.91
N ASN A 4 45.34 -2.64 43.31
CA ASN A 4 44.24 -2.86 42.33
C ASN A 4 42.90 -3.42 42.91
N ASN A 5 41.70 -3.05 42.46
CA ASN A 5 41.20 -2.66 41.14
C ASN A 5 39.94 -1.78 41.22
N ALA A 6 39.72 -1.05 40.12
CA ALA A 6 38.51 -0.30 39.80
C ALA A 6 37.24 -1.17 39.77
N GLN A 7 36.13 -0.60 40.23
CA GLN A 7 34.79 -0.97 39.79
C GLN A 7 34.11 0.28 39.22
N GLN A 8 34.29 0.45 37.90
CA GLN A 8 33.23 0.99 37.05
C GLN A 8 32.13 -0.07 36.98
N ASP A 9 30.89 0.27 37.29
CA ASP A 9 29.78 -0.27 36.49
C ASP A 9 28.55 0.65 36.48
N ASN A 10 28.49 1.43 35.41
CA ASN A 10 27.33 1.60 34.53
C ASN A 10 25.93 1.60 35.17
N ASN A 11 25.55 2.71 35.82
CA ASN A 11 24.16 3.18 35.74
C ASN A 11 23.89 3.75 34.33
N LYS A 12 23.93 2.89 33.31
CA LYS A 12 23.32 3.20 32.02
C LYS A 12 21.81 3.10 32.22
N LYS A 13 21.16 4.26 32.35
CA LYS A 13 19.73 4.39 32.05
C LYS A 13 19.46 3.62 30.74
N PRO A 14 18.42 2.77 30.66
CA PRO A 14 18.03 2.20 29.39
C PRO A 14 17.75 3.37 28.45
N LYS A 15 18.53 3.47 27.36
CA LYS A 15 18.22 4.40 26.26
C LYS A 15 16.88 3.92 25.73
N SER A 16 15.80 4.62 26.08
CA SER A 16 14.50 4.29 25.55
C SER A 16 14.55 4.45 24.03
N ASP A 17 14.10 3.40 23.34
CA ASP A 17 13.93 3.29 21.90
C ASP A 17 12.84 4.24 21.34
N ASN A 18 12.58 5.33 22.06
CA ASN A 18 11.56 6.31 21.75
C ASN A 18 11.91 7.07 20.48
N GLY A 19 13.18 7.14 20.05
CA GLY A 19 13.58 7.86 18.84
C GLY A 19 13.00 7.25 17.56
N PHE A 20 12.96 5.92 17.45
CA PHE A 20 12.41 5.22 16.29
C PHE A 20 10.88 5.28 16.28
N TYR A 21 10.24 5.04 17.43
CA TYR A 21 8.79 5.23 17.55
C TYR A 21 8.37 6.67 17.28
N GLN A 22 9.11 7.67 17.80
CA GLN A 22 8.85 9.06 17.49
C GLN A 22 9.07 9.33 16.00
N PHE A 23 10.11 8.78 15.36
CA PHE A 23 10.35 8.90 13.92
C PHE A 23 9.23 8.28 13.06
N CYS A 24 8.75 7.08 13.41
CA CYS A 24 7.61 6.43 12.77
C CYS A 24 6.28 7.12 13.05
N ILE A 25 6.15 7.84 14.16
CA ILE A 25 4.95 8.62 14.46
C ILE A 25 5.01 10.01 13.84
N SER A 26 6.20 10.61 13.66
CA SER A 26 6.34 12.01 13.22
C SER A 26 6.64 12.17 11.71
N ASN A 27 7.37 11.27 11.07
CA ASN A 27 7.65 11.34 9.63
C ASN A 27 6.67 10.52 8.76
N LEU A 28 6.06 9.47 9.34
CA LEU A 28 5.10 8.59 8.66
C LEU A 28 3.64 9.08 8.82
N ALA A 29 3.37 10.11 9.62
CA ALA A 29 2.02 10.48 10.06
C ALA A 29 1.12 11.13 8.99
N GLU A 30 1.63 11.82 7.97
CA GLU A 30 0.72 12.53 7.05
C GLU A 30 0.98 12.33 5.56
N LYS A 31 2.23 12.09 5.12
CA LYS A 31 2.53 11.87 3.68
C LYS A 31 2.69 10.40 3.32
N ASP A 32 3.21 9.59 4.24
CA ASP A 32 3.54 8.18 3.99
C ASP A 32 2.55 7.21 4.66
N SER A 33 1.55 7.71 5.40
CA SER A 33 0.44 6.91 5.91
C SER A 33 -0.46 6.44 4.77
N PHE A 34 -1.27 5.39 4.99
CA PHE A 34 -2.23 4.93 3.98
C PHE A 34 -3.16 6.07 3.50
N GLY A 35 -3.59 6.96 4.40
CA GLY A 35 -4.41 8.13 4.04
C GLY A 35 -3.65 9.14 3.18
N GLY A 36 -2.46 9.54 3.62
CA GLY A 36 -1.61 10.51 2.91
C GLY A 36 -1.12 10.04 1.55
N GLY A 37 -0.62 8.79 1.50
CA GLY A 37 -0.17 8.14 0.28
C GLY A 37 -1.33 8.00 -0.73
N MET A 38 -2.50 7.58 -0.26
CA MET A 38 -3.70 7.49 -1.10
C MET A 38 -4.09 8.87 -1.66
N GLU A 39 -4.11 9.91 -0.83
CA GLU A 39 -4.48 11.26 -1.28
C GLU A 39 -3.53 11.77 -2.38
N SER A 40 -2.21 11.64 -2.15
CA SER A 40 -1.18 12.07 -3.12
C SER A 40 -1.28 11.35 -4.47
N TYR A 41 -1.82 10.13 -4.47
CA TYR A 41 -2.04 9.32 -5.66
C TYR A 41 -3.37 9.63 -6.35
N GLU A 42 -4.47 9.74 -5.60
CA GLU A 42 -5.82 9.87 -6.15
C GLU A 42 -6.17 11.31 -6.57
N VAL A 43 -5.73 12.33 -5.83
CA VAL A 43 -6.10 13.73 -6.10
C VAL A 43 -5.71 14.16 -7.52
N PRO A 44 -4.48 13.88 -8.02
CA PRO A 44 -4.12 14.21 -9.39
C PRO A 44 -4.98 13.47 -10.43
N ILE A 45 -5.30 12.19 -10.20
CA ILE A 45 -6.15 11.39 -11.09
C ILE A 45 -7.56 12.01 -11.15
N ARG A 46 -8.13 12.36 -10.00
CA ARG A 46 -9.47 12.98 -9.90
C ARG A 46 -9.51 14.34 -10.57
N LYS A 47 -8.46 15.17 -10.38
CA LYS A 47 -8.32 16.46 -11.06
C LYS A 47 -8.30 16.27 -12.58
N ARG A 48 -7.50 15.31 -13.05
CA ARG A 48 -7.40 15.02 -14.48
C ARG A 48 -8.71 14.51 -15.08
N ILE A 49 -9.43 13.64 -14.38
CA ILE A 49 -10.77 13.20 -14.79
C ILE A 49 -11.70 14.41 -14.96
N LYS A 50 -11.71 15.34 -13.99
CA LYS A 50 -12.55 16.54 -14.03
C LYS A 50 -12.19 17.45 -15.21
N GLU A 51 -10.91 17.61 -15.51
CA GLU A 51 -10.41 18.37 -16.67
C GLU A 51 -10.88 17.73 -17.99
N LEU A 52 -10.72 16.41 -18.13
CA LEU A 52 -11.17 15.67 -19.31
C LEU A 52 -12.70 15.69 -19.48
N GLU A 53 -13.46 15.55 -18.39
CA GLU A 53 -14.93 15.66 -18.41
C GLU A 53 -15.40 17.06 -18.79
N SER A 54 -14.65 18.10 -18.40
CA SER A 54 -14.92 19.48 -18.81
C SER A 54 -14.61 19.70 -20.30
N SER A 55 -13.53 19.12 -20.80
CA SER A 55 -13.11 19.26 -22.20
C SER A 55 -14.02 18.51 -23.18
N LEU A 56 -14.70 17.43 -22.74
CA LEU A 56 -15.70 16.71 -23.56
C LEU A 56 -16.76 17.63 -24.19
N LYS A 57 -17.06 18.78 -23.56
CA LYS A 57 -18.04 19.76 -24.07
C LYS A 57 -17.54 20.58 -25.27
N LEU A 58 -16.24 20.57 -25.53
CA LEU A 58 -15.56 21.50 -26.44
C LEU A 58 -14.77 20.78 -27.56
N ILE A 59 -14.74 19.45 -27.58
CA ILE A 59 -13.92 18.66 -28.52
C ILE A 59 -14.73 18.09 -29.69
N ASP A 60 -14.02 17.84 -30.79
CA ASP A 60 -14.54 17.13 -31.97
C ASP A 60 -15.09 15.75 -31.58
N VAL A 61 -16.24 15.39 -32.17
CA VAL A 61 -16.95 14.12 -31.97
C VAL A 61 -16.02 12.92 -32.16
N LYS A 62 -15.07 13.02 -33.10
CA LYS A 62 -14.09 11.96 -33.38
C LYS A 62 -13.11 11.69 -32.23
N LYS A 63 -12.93 12.65 -31.30
CA LYS A 63 -12.04 12.52 -30.14
C LYS A 63 -12.76 12.13 -28.85
N ILE A 64 -14.10 12.19 -28.83
CA ILE A 64 -14.92 11.90 -27.63
C ILE A 64 -14.65 10.50 -27.08
N ASP A 65 -14.61 9.47 -27.94
CA ASP A 65 -14.44 8.10 -27.48
C ASP A 65 -13.05 7.84 -26.90
N LYS A 66 -12.01 8.48 -27.46
CA LYS A 66 -10.64 8.42 -26.91
C LYS A 66 -10.58 9.02 -25.51
N VAL A 67 -11.23 10.16 -25.30
CA VAL A 67 -11.29 10.83 -23.99
C VAL A 67 -12.09 10.00 -22.99
N LYS A 68 -13.23 9.42 -23.40
CA LYS A 68 -14.03 8.51 -22.55
C LYS A 68 -13.23 7.29 -22.10
N GLU A 69 -12.46 6.69 -23.01
CA GLU A 69 -11.62 5.54 -22.67
C GLU A 69 -10.48 5.94 -21.72
N GLN A 70 -9.88 7.12 -21.88
CA GLN A 70 -8.90 7.63 -20.92
C GLN A 70 -9.52 7.88 -19.53
N ILE A 71 -10.71 8.49 -19.47
CA ILE A 71 -11.44 8.69 -18.21
C ILE A 71 -11.72 7.34 -17.54
N LYS A 72 -12.13 6.33 -18.31
CA LYS A 72 -12.39 4.98 -17.79
C LYS A 72 -11.12 4.37 -17.20
N LYS A 73 -9.98 4.44 -17.89
CA LYS A 73 -8.68 3.97 -17.38
C LYS A 73 -8.29 4.68 -16.08
N LEU A 74 -8.43 6.00 -16.01
CA LEU A 74 -8.15 6.79 -14.80
C LEU A 74 -9.08 6.39 -13.65
N LYS A 75 -10.37 6.18 -13.90
CA LYS A 75 -11.34 5.71 -12.89
C LYS A 75 -11.00 4.31 -12.37
N GLU A 76 -10.50 3.42 -13.22
CA GLU A 76 -10.06 2.08 -12.81
C GLU A 76 -8.83 2.09 -11.89
N MET A 77 -7.99 3.14 -11.97
CA MET A 77 -6.82 3.32 -11.12
C MET A 77 -7.17 3.78 -9.70
N LEU A 78 -8.30 4.44 -9.49
CA LEU A 78 -8.77 4.89 -8.17
C LEU A 78 -9.14 3.68 -7.30
N LEU A 79 -8.89 3.79 -6.00
CA LEU A 79 -9.38 2.82 -5.04
C LEU A 79 -10.89 2.99 -4.87
N ASN A 80 -11.59 1.86 -4.85
CA ASN A 80 -13.03 1.80 -4.66
C ASN A 80 -13.40 1.12 -3.33
N SER A 81 -14.70 1.01 -3.05
CA SER A 81 -15.20 0.40 -1.82
C SER A 81 -14.79 -1.07 -1.64
N VAL A 82 -14.63 -1.82 -2.74
CA VAL A 82 -14.19 -3.23 -2.68
C VAL A 82 -12.71 -3.30 -2.32
N ASP A 83 -11.88 -2.43 -2.91
CA ASP A 83 -10.46 -2.32 -2.57
C ASP A 83 -10.29 -2.02 -1.06
N MET A 84 -11.06 -1.06 -0.54
CA MET A 84 -11.03 -0.70 0.88
C MET A 84 -11.52 -1.82 1.79
N LYS A 85 -12.63 -2.50 1.46
CA LYS A 85 -13.12 -3.64 2.25
C LYS A 85 -12.07 -4.75 2.35
N ILE A 86 -11.37 -5.05 1.27
CA ILE A 86 -10.29 -6.05 1.28
C ILE A 86 -9.12 -5.57 2.13
N TYR A 87 -8.68 -4.32 1.97
CA TYR A 87 -7.61 -3.76 2.79
C TYR A 87 -7.94 -3.87 4.29
N PHE A 88 -9.14 -3.45 4.71
CA PHE A 88 -9.57 -3.54 6.11
C PHE A 88 -9.73 -4.98 6.59
N TYR A 89 -10.25 -5.89 5.75
CA TYR A 89 -10.32 -7.32 6.04
C TYR A 89 -8.94 -7.91 6.38
N LEU A 90 -7.92 -7.54 5.61
CA LEU A 90 -6.54 -7.97 5.83
C LEU A 90 -5.95 -7.31 7.08
N ARG A 91 -6.12 -5.99 7.23
CA ARG A 91 -5.58 -5.20 8.34
C ARG A 91 -6.07 -5.69 9.70
N GLN A 92 -7.34 -6.09 9.81
CA GLN A 92 -7.90 -6.65 11.04
C GLN A 92 -7.28 -8.00 11.44
N ARG A 93 -6.79 -8.77 10.47
CA ARG A 93 -6.19 -10.11 10.67
C ARG A 93 -4.67 -10.06 10.68
N MET A 94 -4.11 -8.86 10.66
CA MET A 94 -2.68 -8.63 10.55
C MET A 94 -1.98 -8.96 11.86
N GLY A 95 -1.08 -9.95 11.82
CA GLY A 95 -0.22 -10.30 12.94
C GLY A 95 1.10 -9.54 12.92
N TYR A 96 2.06 -10.06 13.69
CA TYR A 96 3.43 -9.55 13.73
C TYR A 96 4.09 -9.55 12.34
N GLY A 97 4.89 -8.53 12.05
CA GLY A 97 5.53 -8.27 10.76
C GLY A 97 4.57 -7.88 9.64
N ASN A 98 3.34 -7.45 9.95
CA ASN A 98 2.27 -7.22 8.99
C ASN A 98 1.81 -8.46 8.20
N LEU A 99 2.09 -9.65 8.72
CA LEU A 99 1.74 -10.89 8.05
C LEU A 99 0.28 -11.28 8.35
N VAL A 100 -0.46 -11.59 7.29
CA VAL A 100 -1.79 -12.19 7.33
C VAL A 100 -1.67 -13.61 6.77
N ARG A 101 -1.71 -14.59 7.68
CA ARG A 101 -1.72 -16.02 7.29
C ARG A 101 -3.11 -16.38 6.78
N LEU A 102 -3.32 -16.19 5.49
CA LEU A 102 -4.49 -16.71 4.79
C LEU A 102 -4.20 -18.13 4.32
N ASN A 103 -5.18 -19.01 4.51
CA ASN A 103 -5.21 -20.37 3.93
C ASN A 103 -6.48 -20.53 3.09
N GLU A 104 -6.86 -19.46 2.38
CA GLU A 104 -8.17 -19.33 1.74
C GLU A 104 -8.03 -18.85 0.29
N SER A 105 -8.99 -19.23 -0.54
CA SER A 105 -9.07 -18.72 -1.92
C SER A 105 -9.68 -17.32 -1.94
N GLN A 106 -9.44 -16.57 -3.01
CA GLN A 106 -10.12 -15.29 -3.23
C GLN A 106 -11.65 -15.43 -3.32
N THR A 107 -12.14 -16.58 -3.79
CA THR A 107 -13.58 -16.89 -3.81
C THR A 107 -14.14 -16.98 -2.39
N THR A 108 -13.46 -17.70 -1.50
CA THR A 108 -13.85 -17.81 -0.09
C THR A 108 -13.91 -16.46 0.62
N ILE A 109 -12.95 -15.57 0.31
CA ILE A 109 -12.95 -14.20 0.85
C ILE A 109 -14.10 -13.38 0.27
N ALA A 110 -14.42 -13.58 -1.01
CA ALA A 110 -15.55 -12.91 -1.65
C ALA A 110 -16.88 -13.28 -0.99
N ASP A 111 -17.08 -14.56 -0.66
CA ASP A 111 -18.28 -15.03 0.05
C ASP A 111 -18.37 -14.42 1.45
N LYS A 112 -17.27 -14.43 2.21
CA LYS A 112 -17.21 -13.81 3.56
C LYS A 112 -17.51 -12.33 3.57
N LEU A 113 -17.08 -11.61 2.53
CA LEU A 113 -17.28 -10.17 2.40
C LEU A 113 -18.59 -9.81 1.69
N ILE A 114 -19.35 -10.80 1.21
CA ILE A 114 -20.57 -10.62 0.41
C ILE A 114 -20.26 -9.72 -0.80
N LEU A 115 -19.25 -10.12 -1.58
CA LEU A 115 -18.77 -9.39 -2.75
C LEU A 115 -18.68 -10.30 -3.98
N PRO A 116 -18.83 -9.76 -5.20
CA PRO A 116 -18.59 -10.55 -6.41
C PRO A 116 -17.13 -11.02 -6.50
N SER A 117 -16.90 -12.32 -6.76
CA SER A 117 -15.55 -12.89 -6.80
C SER A 117 -14.63 -12.23 -7.83
N ALA A 118 -15.20 -11.83 -8.98
CA ALA A 118 -14.45 -11.10 -10.02
C ALA A 118 -13.92 -9.74 -9.51
N SER A 119 -14.74 -9.01 -8.73
CA SER A 119 -14.36 -7.74 -8.12
C SER A 119 -13.25 -7.96 -7.10
N VAL A 120 -13.36 -8.98 -6.25
CA VAL A 120 -12.33 -9.31 -5.25
C VAL A 120 -11.00 -9.64 -5.91
N LYS A 121 -11.00 -10.49 -6.95
CA LYS A 121 -9.79 -10.83 -7.72
C LYS A 121 -9.16 -9.59 -8.36
N ARG A 122 -9.96 -8.69 -8.93
CA ARG A 122 -9.48 -7.42 -9.51
C ARG A 122 -8.86 -6.53 -8.45
N SER A 123 -9.49 -6.42 -7.28
CA SER A 123 -9.01 -5.61 -6.17
C SER A 123 -7.71 -6.14 -5.55
N PHE A 124 -7.57 -7.45 -5.32
CA PHE A 124 -6.28 -8.02 -4.88
C PHE A 124 -5.15 -7.74 -5.86
N ARG A 125 -5.41 -7.83 -7.17
CA ARG A 125 -4.43 -7.47 -8.21
C ARG A 125 -4.10 -5.98 -8.16
N LYS A 126 -5.09 -5.11 -8.01
CA LYS A 126 -4.91 -3.66 -7.92
C LYS A 126 -4.06 -3.30 -6.70
N LEU A 127 -4.45 -3.75 -5.51
CA LEU A 127 -3.73 -3.50 -4.25
C LEU A 127 -2.28 -4.00 -4.29
N LYS A 128 -2.04 -5.16 -4.93
CA LYS A 128 -0.67 -5.65 -5.17
C LYS A 128 0.11 -4.77 -6.14
N LYS A 129 -0.51 -4.34 -7.24
CA LYS A 129 0.11 -3.48 -8.25
C LYS A 129 0.52 -2.13 -7.68
N ILE A 130 -0.29 -1.53 -6.81
CA ILE A 130 0.02 -0.24 -6.17
C ILE A 130 0.87 -0.39 -4.89
N GLY A 131 1.41 -1.57 -4.61
CA GLY A 131 2.33 -1.80 -3.49
C GLY A 131 1.69 -1.77 -2.10
N VAL A 132 0.35 -1.86 -1.98
CA VAL A 132 -0.33 -1.90 -0.68
C VAL A 132 -0.20 -3.26 -0.02
N ILE A 133 -0.24 -4.34 -0.81
CA ILE A 133 -0.07 -5.72 -0.32
C ILE A 133 0.90 -6.52 -1.19
N SER A 134 1.49 -7.56 -0.60
CA SER A 134 2.15 -8.64 -1.34
C SER A 134 1.54 -9.97 -0.94
N TYR A 135 1.53 -10.93 -1.86
CA TYR A 135 1.07 -12.29 -1.61
C TYR A 135 1.59 -13.27 -2.66
N HIS A 136 1.65 -14.53 -2.26
CA HIS A 136 1.89 -15.67 -3.13
C HIS A 136 0.60 -16.51 -3.25
N ILE A 137 0.48 -17.22 -4.38
CA ILE A 137 -0.60 -18.17 -4.58
C ILE A 137 0.02 -19.56 -4.59
N GLU A 138 -0.44 -20.41 -3.67
CA GLU A 138 -0.08 -21.82 -3.60
C GLU A 138 -1.37 -22.64 -3.64
N ASN A 139 -1.44 -23.66 -4.50
CA ASN A 139 -2.61 -24.54 -4.62
C ASN A 139 -3.95 -23.76 -4.75
N LYS A 140 -3.96 -22.69 -5.54
CA LYS A 140 -5.11 -21.77 -5.75
C LYS A 140 -5.57 -21.01 -4.49
N ARG A 141 -4.81 -21.03 -3.41
CA ARG A 141 -5.05 -20.27 -2.16
C ARG A 141 -4.04 -19.15 -2.04
N MET A 142 -4.45 -18.03 -1.46
CA MET A 142 -3.49 -16.99 -1.11
C MET A 142 -2.85 -17.38 0.20
N VAL A 143 -1.52 -17.41 0.20
CA VAL A 143 -0.70 -17.75 1.36
C VAL A 143 0.18 -16.56 1.70
N ASN A 144 0.34 -16.30 2.99
CA ASN A 144 1.25 -15.28 3.52
C ASN A 144 1.05 -13.89 2.88
N VAL A 145 -0.17 -13.36 2.95
CA VAL A 145 -0.44 -12.00 2.48
C VAL A 145 0.22 -11.03 3.45
N ARG A 146 1.05 -10.13 2.97
CA ARG A 146 1.68 -9.09 3.78
C ARG A 146 1.12 -7.73 3.40
N ILE A 147 0.74 -6.93 4.38
CA ILE A 147 0.45 -5.51 4.17
C ILE A 147 1.79 -4.76 4.20
N SER A 148 1.94 -3.80 3.30
CA SER A 148 3.20 -3.08 3.14
C SER A 148 3.68 -2.46 4.46
N PRO A 149 4.95 -2.72 4.87
CA PRO A 149 5.53 -2.13 6.08
C PRO A 149 5.65 -0.61 5.99
N PHE A 150 5.61 -0.05 4.78
CA PHE A 150 5.60 1.40 4.56
C PHE A 150 4.28 2.09 4.96
N LEU A 151 3.19 1.33 5.16
CA LEU A 151 1.86 1.89 5.49
C LEU A 151 1.54 1.86 6.98
N GLU A 152 1.94 0.77 7.63
CA GLU A 152 1.74 0.48 9.05
C GLU A 152 2.85 -0.52 9.42
N TRP A 153 3.22 -0.62 10.69
CA TRP A 153 4.10 -1.70 11.15
C TRP A 153 3.63 -2.29 12.46
N ARG A 154 3.55 -3.62 12.51
CA ARG A 154 3.29 -4.40 13.73
C ARG A 154 4.50 -5.26 14.07
N GLY A 155 5.48 -4.69 14.74
CA GLY A 155 6.66 -5.41 15.21
C GLY A 155 7.65 -4.47 15.87
N ASP A 156 8.85 -4.95 16.16
CA ASP A 156 9.96 -4.12 16.61
C ASP A 156 10.70 -3.45 15.43
N GLY A 157 11.52 -2.45 15.74
CA GLY A 157 12.25 -1.66 14.75
C GLY A 157 13.37 -2.44 14.05
N GLU A 158 13.99 -3.40 14.73
CA GLU A 158 15.01 -4.26 14.14
C GLU A 158 14.41 -5.12 13.02
N THR A 159 13.29 -5.79 13.32
CA THR A 159 12.59 -6.61 12.34
C THR A 159 12.00 -5.76 11.21
N HIS A 160 11.56 -4.52 11.50
CA HIS A 160 11.12 -3.60 10.45
C HIS A 160 12.21 -3.35 9.42
N ASN A 161 13.42 -3.03 9.88
CA ASN A 161 14.54 -2.73 8.99
C ASN A 161 14.94 -3.96 8.17
N ASN A 162 15.04 -5.13 8.81
CA ASN A 162 15.33 -6.39 8.12
C ASN A 162 14.27 -6.69 7.04
N VAL A 163 12.99 -6.55 7.40
CA VAL A 163 11.88 -6.82 6.50
C VAL A 163 11.82 -5.81 5.35
N ILE A 164 12.11 -4.53 5.56
CA ILE A 164 12.21 -3.56 4.46
C ILE A 164 13.34 -3.94 3.50
N HIS A 165 14.50 -4.34 4.00
CA HIS A 165 15.64 -4.75 3.17
C HIS A 165 15.36 -6.03 2.37
N GLU A 166 14.71 -7.03 2.98
CA GLU A 166 14.33 -8.28 2.31
C GLU A 166 13.20 -8.08 1.30
N LEU A 167 12.24 -7.20 1.59
CA LEU A 167 11.02 -7.04 0.81
C LEU A 167 11.13 -6.04 -0.35
N VAL A 168 12.30 -5.44 -0.60
CA VAL A 168 12.55 -4.61 -1.80
C VAL A 168 12.11 -5.35 -3.07
N GLU A 169 12.27 -6.68 -3.12
CA GLU A 169 11.84 -7.49 -4.27
C GLU A 169 10.33 -7.75 -4.32
N SER A 170 9.70 -7.93 -3.16
CA SER A 170 8.27 -8.27 -3.03
C SER A 170 7.35 -7.07 -3.22
N PHE A 171 7.79 -5.89 -2.77
CA PHE A 171 7.10 -4.62 -2.91
C PHE A 171 7.91 -3.71 -3.84
N LYS A 172 8.17 -4.18 -5.08
CA LYS A 172 8.97 -3.55 -6.16
C LYS A 172 8.96 -2.01 -6.25
N SER A 173 7.93 -1.37 -5.72
CA SER A 173 7.87 0.06 -5.42
C SER A 173 7.14 0.31 -4.10
N PRO A 174 7.42 1.43 -3.40
CA PRO A 174 6.60 1.88 -2.28
C PRO A 174 5.11 1.94 -2.64
N PRO A 175 4.20 1.79 -1.66
CA PRO A 175 2.78 2.00 -1.85
C PRO A 175 2.49 3.31 -2.58
N PHE A 176 1.53 3.30 -3.49
CA PHE A 176 1.09 4.49 -4.23
C PHE A 176 2.15 5.15 -5.13
N ALA A 177 3.29 4.49 -5.36
CA ALA A 177 4.30 4.97 -6.30
C ALA A 177 3.71 5.16 -7.71
N LYS A 178 4.10 6.25 -8.37
CA LYS A 178 3.67 6.62 -9.71
C LYS A 178 4.29 5.70 -10.77
N SER A 179 3.67 4.54 -10.97
CA SER A 179 4.07 3.53 -11.97
C SER A 179 4.11 4.08 -13.40
N LYS A 180 4.72 3.33 -14.34
CA LYS A 180 4.71 3.69 -15.77
C LYS A 180 3.29 3.87 -16.31
N ASP A 181 2.38 2.96 -15.95
CA ASP A 181 0.96 3.04 -16.32
C ASP A 181 0.29 4.31 -15.77
N TYR A 182 0.66 4.74 -14.56
CA TYR A 182 0.20 6.01 -14.01
C TYR A 182 0.69 7.18 -14.84
N GLN A 183 1.99 7.21 -15.13
CA GLN A 183 2.57 8.29 -15.93
C GLN A 183 1.94 8.34 -17.32
N GLU A 184 1.71 7.19 -17.95
CA GLU A 184 1.06 7.10 -19.25
C GLU A 184 -0.40 7.55 -19.21
N ALA A 185 -1.18 7.11 -18.22
CA ALA A 185 -2.58 7.52 -18.08
C ALA A 185 -2.74 9.03 -17.83
N MET A 186 -1.72 9.66 -17.21
CA MET A 186 -1.69 11.08 -16.91
C MET A 186 -1.19 11.96 -18.07
N LYS A 187 -0.68 11.37 -19.17
CA LYS A 187 -0.27 12.14 -20.36
C LYS A 187 -1.47 12.74 -21.09
N ASP A 188 -1.21 13.84 -21.79
CA ASP A 188 -2.18 14.44 -22.70
C ASP A 188 -2.44 13.55 -23.93
N ILE A 189 -3.68 13.54 -24.41
CA ILE A 189 -4.02 12.96 -25.71
C ILE A 189 -3.53 13.97 -26.76
N ALA A 190 -2.45 13.64 -27.45
CA ALA A 190 -2.03 14.33 -28.66
C ALA A 190 -3.10 14.20 -29.77
#